data_AF-A0A2J8LHP6-F1
#
_entry.id   AF-A0A2J8LHP6-F1
#
_cell.length_a   1.000
_cell.length_b   1.000
_cell.length_c   1.000
_cell.angle_alpha   90.00
_cell.angle_beta   90.00
_cell.angle_gamma   90.00
#
_symmetry.space_group_name_H-M   'P 1'
#
loop_
_entity.id
_entity.type
_entity.pdbx_description
1 polymer ?
#
loop_
_entity_poly.entity_id
_entity_poly.type
_entity_poly.pdbx_seq_one_letter_code
_entity_poly.pdbx_strand_id
1 'polypeptide(L)'
;LTGYWNSFVKMFPGNRGPASERWHPVLRTLKNRIEENTGHTFNSLLCNLYRNEKDSVDWHSDDEPSLGRCPIIASLSFGATRTFEMRKKPPPEENGDYTYVERVKIPLDHGTLLIMEGATQADWQHRVPKEYHSREPRVNLTFRTVYPDPRGAPW
;
A
#
# COMPACT_ATOMS: atom_id res chain seq x y z
N LEU A 1 -1.43 -12.68 -9.87
CA LEU A 1 -0.48 -11.71 -10.48
C LEU A 1 0.60 -11.37 -9.45
N THR A 2 1.62 -12.20 -9.32
CA THR A 2 2.67 -12.16 -8.27
C THR A 2 4.04 -11.76 -8.82
N GLY A 3 4.09 -10.88 -9.83
CA GLY A 3 5.26 -10.71 -10.70
C GLY A 3 6.24 -9.55 -10.42
N TYR A 4 6.05 -8.70 -9.41
CA TYR A 4 6.82 -7.44 -9.31
C TYR A 4 7.39 -7.09 -7.92
N TRP A 5 7.38 -8.03 -6.98
CA TRP A 5 7.78 -7.76 -5.60
C TRP A 5 9.12 -8.43 -5.29
N ASN A 6 10.16 -7.63 -5.05
CA ASN A 6 11.36 -8.11 -4.34
C ASN A 6 11.17 -8.04 -2.81
N SER A 7 10.00 -7.62 -2.33
CA SER A 7 9.61 -7.64 -0.91
C SER A 7 8.91 -8.94 -0.54
N PHE A 8 9.05 -9.36 0.72
CA PHE A 8 8.16 -10.37 1.29
C PHE A 8 6.80 -9.73 1.56
N VAL A 9 5.76 -10.25 0.90
CA VAL A 9 4.39 -9.76 0.99
C VAL A 9 3.57 -10.79 1.75
N LYS A 10 3.00 -10.40 2.90
CA LYS A 10 2.01 -11.22 3.61
C LYS A 10 0.67 -10.48 3.66
N MET A 11 -0.34 -11.12 3.09
CA MET A 11 -1.72 -10.63 3.09
C MET A 11 -2.51 -11.31 4.21
N PHE A 12 -3.27 -10.53 4.97
CA PHE A 12 -4.18 -11.04 5.99
C PHE A 12 -5.62 -10.78 5.52
N PRO A 13 -6.35 -11.79 5.00
CA PRO A 13 -7.74 -11.61 4.58
C PRO A 13 -8.66 -11.39 5.79
N GLY A 14 -9.69 -10.56 5.59
CA GLY A 14 -10.78 -10.38 6.55
C GLY A 14 -11.82 -11.49 6.43
N ASN A 15 -12.01 -12.25 7.52
CA ASN A 15 -13.07 -13.22 7.85
C ASN A 15 -13.66 -14.10 6.72
N ARG A 16 -13.26 -15.37 6.72
CA ARG A 16 -14.09 -16.59 6.61
C ARG A 16 -13.18 -17.84 6.50
N GLY A 17 -12.82 -18.45 7.64
CA GLY A 17 -12.18 -19.77 7.69
C GLY A 17 -11.50 -20.08 9.04
N PRO A 18 -11.85 -21.19 9.72
CA PRO A 18 -11.32 -21.49 11.05
C PRO A 18 -9.89 -22.05 10.94
N ALA A 19 -8.88 -21.17 10.99
CA ALA A 19 -7.53 -21.41 11.57
C ALA A 19 -6.44 -20.38 11.19
N SER A 20 -6.73 -19.32 10.41
CA SER A 20 -5.75 -18.23 10.13
C SER A 20 -6.19 -16.83 10.63
N GLU A 21 -7.30 -16.78 11.35
CA GLU A 21 -8.17 -15.61 11.61
C GLU A 21 -7.84 -14.78 12.85
N ARG A 22 -6.57 -14.51 13.17
CA ARG A 22 -6.25 -13.57 14.27
C ARG A 22 -5.15 -12.60 13.88
N TRP A 23 -5.53 -11.33 13.78
CA TRP A 23 -4.58 -10.22 13.76
C TRP A 23 -3.60 -10.38 14.91
N HIS A 24 -2.30 -10.34 14.61
CA HIS A 24 -1.29 -10.29 15.66
C HIS A 24 -1.60 -9.14 16.61
N PRO A 25 -1.47 -9.28 17.96
CA PRO A 25 -1.92 -8.26 18.91
C PRO A 25 -1.37 -6.86 18.63
N VAL A 26 -0.12 -6.77 18.19
CA VAL A 26 0.50 -5.50 17.76
C VAL A 26 -0.19 -4.92 16.53
N LEU A 27 -0.46 -5.74 15.50
CA LEU A 27 -1.14 -5.29 14.28
C LEU A 27 -2.57 -4.83 14.56
N ARG A 28 -3.29 -5.53 15.45
CA ARG A 28 -4.61 -5.10 15.91
C ARG A 28 -4.55 -3.78 16.67
N THR A 29 -3.55 -3.59 17.53
CA THR A 29 -3.36 -2.35 18.28
C THR A 29 -3.09 -1.18 17.34
N LEU A 30 -2.21 -1.37 16.35
CA LEU A 30 -1.92 -0.35 15.33
C LEU A 30 -3.15 -0.04 14.48
N LYS A 31 -3.87 -1.08 14.03
CA LYS A 31 -5.14 -0.93 13.31
C LYS A 31 -6.10 -0.06 14.11
N ASN A 32 -6.43 -0.44 15.34
CA ASN A 32 -7.40 0.27 16.16
C ASN A 32 -6.98 1.74 16.37
N ARG A 33 -5.68 1.99 16.63
CA ARG A 33 -5.18 3.36 16.79
C ARG A 33 -5.34 4.18 15.51
N ILE A 34 -5.05 3.62 14.34
CA ILE A 34 -5.29 4.31 13.06
C ILE A 34 -6.78 4.61 12.91
N GLU A 35 -7.65 3.64 13.16
CA GLU A 35 -9.10 3.81 13.00
C GLU A 35 -9.66 4.88 13.96
N GLU A 36 -9.24 4.86 15.21
CA GLU A 36 -9.63 5.84 16.24
C GLU A 36 -9.18 7.27 15.89
N ASN A 37 -8.00 7.44 15.30
CA ASN A 37 -7.45 8.76 14.99
C ASN A 37 -7.86 9.30 13.62
N THR A 38 -8.30 8.44 12.69
CA THR A 38 -8.65 8.84 11.32
C THR A 38 -10.16 8.76 11.04
N GLY A 39 -10.92 8.02 11.83
CA GLY A 39 -12.35 7.76 11.59
C GLY A 39 -12.63 6.76 10.47
N HIS A 40 -11.59 6.19 9.83
CA HIS A 40 -11.73 5.15 8.81
C HIS A 40 -11.61 3.76 9.42
N THR A 41 -12.20 2.75 8.79
CA THR A 41 -12.08 1.35 9.21
C THR A 41 -11.39 0.51 8.13
N PHE A 42 -10.64 -0.50 8.54
CA PHE A 42 -9.89 -1.40 7.67
C PHE A 42 -10.17 -2.87 8.01
N ASN A 43 -10.14 -3.76 7.03
CA ASN A 43 -10.36 -5.20 7.24
C ASN A 43 -9.27 -6.09 6.61
N SER A 44 -8.33 -5.49 5.90
CA SER A 44 -7.22 -6.15 5.22
C SER A 44 -5.91 -5.43 5.53
N LEU A 45 -4.83 -6.19 5.58
CA LEU A 45 -3.47 -5.69 5.79
C LEU A 45 -2.51 -6.38 4.82
N LEU A 46 -1.71 -5.56 4.16
CA LEU A 46 -0.53 -5.96 3.40
C LEU A 46 0.73 -5.56 4.16
N CYS A 47 1.57 -6.53 4.53
CA CYS A 47 2.87 -6.25 5.13
C CYS A 47 3.96 -6.37 4.08
N ASN A 48 4.74 -5.31 3.89
CA ASN A 48 5.91 -5.26 3.02
C ASN A 48 7.18 -5.12 3.86
N LEU A 49 8.13 -6.03 3.71
CA LEU A 49 9.49 -5.89 4.25
C LEU A 49 10.46 -5.57 3.12
N TYR A 50 11.13 -4.42 3.23
CA TYR A 50 12.28 -4.03 2.42
C TYR A 50 13.53 -4.32 3.26
N ARG A 51 14.28 -5.36 2.91
CA ARG A 51 15.42 -5.84 3.71
C ARG A 51 16.61 -4.88 3.65
N ASN A 52 16.77 -4.17 2.54
CA ASN A 52 17.85 -3.21 2.30
C ASN A 52 17.50 -2.29 1.11
N GLU A 53 18.49 -1.53 0.62
CA GLU A 53 18.35 -0.57 -0.49
C GLU A 53 17.98 -1.20 -1.84
N LYS A 54 18.17 -2.52 -2.00
CA LYS A 54 17.93 -3.25 -3.25
C LYS A 54 16.48 -3.71 -3.40
N ASP A 55 15.73 -3.76 -2.30
CA ASP A 55 14.30 -4.08 -2.33
C ASP A 55 13.50 -2.84 -2.74
N SER A 56 12.52 -3.05 -3.60
CA SER A 56 11.69 -2.02 -4.20
C SER A 56 10.31 -2.56 -4.55
N VAL A 57 9.37 -1.65 -4.75
CA VAL A 57 8.14 -1.90 -5.51
C VAL A 57 8.15 -0.93 -6.69
N ASP A 58 7.80 -1.40 -7.88
CA ASP A 58 7.74 -0.56 -9.08
C ASP A 58 6.45 0.26 -9.14
N TRP A 59 6.32 1.12 -10.15
CA TRP A 59 5.14 1.94 -10.37
C TRP A 59 3.86 1.10 -10.47
N HIS A 60 2.91 1.37 -9.57
CA HIS A 60 1.59 0.74 -9.55
C HIS A 60 0.55 1.68 -8.92
N SER A 61 -0.72 1.32 -9.05
CA SER A 61 -1.81 1.88 -8.27
C SER A 61 -2.43 0.74 -7.47
N ASP A 62 -2.98 1.03 -6.29
CA ASP A 62 -3.80 0.06 -5.55
C ASP A 62 -5.24 0.12 -6.11
N ASP A 63 -5.42 -0.41 -7.33
CA ASP A 63 -6.67 -0.36 -8.11
C ASP A 63 -7.36 -1.72 -8.28
N GLU A 64 -7.05 -2.67 -7.39
CA GLU A 64 -7.71 -3.97 -7.40
C GLU A 64 -9.24 -3.80 -7.23
N PRO A 65 -10.08 -4.43 -8.08
CA PRO A 65 -11.53 -4.24 -8.05
C PRO A 65 -12.18 -4.50 -6.69
N SER A 66 -11.56 -5.37 -5.87
CA SER A 66 -12.01 -5.70 -4.53
C SER A 66 -11.87 -4.55 -3.52
N LEU A 67 -11.11 -3.50 -3.83
CA LEU A 67 -11.00 -2.30 -3.00
C LEU A 67 -12.11 -1.27 -3.26
N GLY A 68 -12.93 -1.49 -4.30
CA GLY A 68 -13.97 -0.55 -4.72
C GLY A 68 -13.42 0.71 -5.40
N ARG A 69 -14.27 1.71 -5.59
CA ARG A 69 -13.88 3.00 -6.19
C ARG A 69 -13.34 3.95 -5.13
N CYS A 70 -12.27 4.67 -5.45
CA CYS A 70 -11.64 5.65 -4.56
C CYS A 70 -11.33 5.09 -3.16
N PRO A 71 -10.55 3.99 -3.07
CA PRO A 71 -10.30 3.34 -1.79
C PRO A 71 -9.52 4.26 -0.84
N ILE A 72 -9.82 4.14 0.45
CA ILE A 72 -9.02 4.73 1.52
C ILE A 72 -7.96 3.71 1.92
N ILE A 73 -6.70 4.13 1.88
CA ILE A 73 -5.55 3.28 2.16
C ILE A 73 -4.66 3.97 3.20
N ALA A 74 -4.39 3.29 4.30
CA ALA A 74 -3.49 3.77 5.35
C ALA A 74 -2.16 3.02 5.29
N SER A 75 -1.07 3.74 5.08
CA SER A 75 0.28 3.20 4.98
C SER A 75 1.12 3.65 6.17
N LEU A 76 1.48 2.73 7.06
CA LEU A 76 2.28 2.99 8.26
C LEU A 76 3.69 2.41 8.10
N SER A 77 4.71 3.24 8.33
CA SER A 77 6.11 2.89 8.10
C SER A 77 6.90 2.71 9.40
N PHE A 78 7.80 1.72 9.44
CA PHE A 78 8.73 1.50 10.54
C PHE A 78 10.12 1.13 10.01
N GLY A 79 11.15 1.56 10.71
CA GLY A 79 12.55 1.26 10.38
C GLY A 79 13.16 2.37 9.52
N ALA A 80 14.01 2.00 8.55
CA ALA A 80 14.71 2.98 7.72
C ALA A 80 13.75 3.83 6.89
N THR A 81 14.07 5.13 6.75
CA THR A 81 13.37 6.02 5.83
C THR A 81 13.54 5.55 4.39
N ARG A 82 12.43 5.50 3.65
CA ARG A 82 12.44 5.27 2.20
C ARG A 82 11.54 6.29 1.51
N THR A 83 11.91 6.67 0.29
CA THR A 83 11.11 7.63 -0.48
C THR A 83 9.93 6.92 -1.13
N PHE A 84 8.72 7.38 -0.85
CA PHE A 84 7.52 7.05 -1.59
C PHE A 84 7.38 8.05 -2.73
N GLU A 85 7.52 7.58 -3.97
CA GLU A 85 7.39 8.43 -5.15
C GLU A 85 6.00 8.25 -5.76
N MET A 86 5.37 9.35 -6.15
CA MET A 86 4.12 9.38 -6.90
C MET A 86 4.35 10.05 -8.25
N ARG A 87 3.67 9.55 -9.29
CA ARG A 87 3.59 10.18 -10.59
C ARG A 87 2.14 10.18 -11.07
N LYS A 88 1.68 11.29 -11.62
CA LYS A 88 0.34 11.37 -12.20
C LYS A 88 0.29 10.51 -13.45
N LYS A 89 -0.83 9.81 -13.66
CA LYS A 89 -1.08 9.10 -14.91
C LYS A 89 -1.34 10.13 -16.00
N PRO A 90 -0.74 9.98 -17.19
CA PRO A 90 -1.00 10.88 -18.30
C PRO A 90 -2.47 10.76 -18.74
N PRO A 91 -3.05 11.82 -19.32
CA PRO A 91 -4.36 11.75 -19.93
C PRO A 91 -4.36 10.70 -21.06
N PRO A 92 -5.55 10.14 -21.41
CA PRO A 92 -5.65 9.11 -22.46
C PRO A 92 -5.02 9.54 -23.80
N GLU A 93 -5.12 10.83 -24.13
CA GLU A 93 -4.59 11.45 -25.35
C GLU A 93 -3.06 11.29 -25.50
N GLU A 94 -2.33 11.19 -24.38
CA GLU A 94 -0.86 11.13 -24.33
C GLU A 94 -0.31 9.71 -24.45
N ASN A 95 -1.16 8.70 -24.71
CA ASN A 95 -0.77 7.31 -24.99
C ASN A 95 0.23 6.70 -24.00
N GLY A 96 0.13 7.07 -22.72
CA GLY A 96 1.02 6.56 -21.68
C GLY A 96 2.39 7.25 -21.60
N ASP A 97 2.54 8.46 -22.15
CA ASP A 97 3.75 9.26 -21.98
C ASP A 97 3.89 9.81 -20.54
N TYR A 98 4.87 9.31 -19.79
CA TYR A 98 5.18 9.75 -18.43
C TYR A 98 6.31 10.81 -18.37
N THR A 99 6.67 11.43 -19.49
CA THR A 99 7.83 12.34 -19.59
C THR A 99 7.59 13.63 -18.81
N TYR A 100 6.42 14.26 -18.97
CA TYR A 100 6.10 15.57 -18.39
C TYR A 100 5.02 15.54 -17.32
N VAL A 101 4.72 14.36 -16.77
CA VAL A 101 3.70 14.22 -15.72
C VAL A 101 4.17 14.81 -14.40
N GLU A 102 3.20 15.26 -13.61
CA GLU A 102 3.44 15.72 -12.25
C GLU A 102 4.00 14.60 -11.36
N ARG A 103 4.95 14.95 -10.49
CA ARG A 103 5.60 14.00 -9.57
C ARG A 103 5.67 14.56 -8.16
N VAL A 104 5.44 13.70 -7.18
CA VAL A 104 5.54 14.01 -5.76
C VAL A 104 6.48 12.99 -5.12
N LYS A 105 7.31 13.44 -4.17
CA LYS A 105 8.19 12.56 -3.39
C LYS A 105 7.94 12.80 -1.90
N ILE A 106 7.66 11.72 -1.18
CA ILE A 106 7.31 11.77 0.24
C ILE A 106 8.31 10.86 0.98
N PRO A 107 9.26 11.42 1.75
CA PRO A 107 10.09 10.59 2.61
C PRO A 107 9.22 10.00 3.72
N LEU A 108 9.15 8.67 3.83
CA LEU A 108 8.43 7.97 4.87
C LEU A 108 9.42 7.38 5.86
N ASP A 109 9.61 8.07 6.97
CA ASP A 109 10.46 7.70 8.10
C ASP A 109 9.71 6.87 9.16
N HIS A 110 10.41 6.55 10.24
CA HIS A 110 9.89 5.66 11.29
C HIS A 110 8.66 6.28 12.00
N GLY A 111 7.56 5.53 12.04
CA GLY A 111 6.34 5.92 12.74
C GLY A 111 5.38 6.76 11.90
N THR A 112 5.74 7.10 10.65
CA THR A 112 4.93 7.97 9.79
C THR A 112 3.76 7.21 9.18
N LEU A 113 2.57 7.81 9.29
CA LEU A 113 1.32 7.39 8.68
C LEU A 113 1.01 8.26 7.45
N LEU A 114 0.84 7.62 6.30
CA LEU A 114 0.37 8.24 5.06
C LEU A 114 -1.05 7.71 4.74
N ILE A 115 -2.02 8.61 4.60
CA ILE A 115 -3.36 8.28 4.11
C ILE A 115 -3.45 8.65 2.62
N MET A 116 -3.90 7.71 1.80
CA MET A 116 -4.25 7.94 0.40
C MET A 116 -5.75 7.74 0.25
N GLU A 117 -6.45 8.73 -0.30
CA GLU A 117 -7.90 8.73 -0.44
C GLU A 117 -8.37 9.45 -1.71
N GLY A 118 -9.66 9.37 -2.01
CA GLY A 118 -10.23 10.01 -3.19
C GLY A 118 -9.68 9.41 -4.49
N ALA A 119 -9.33 10.26 -5.45
CA ALA A 119 -8.91 9.83 -6.78
C ALA A 119 -7.45 9.36 -6.86
N THR A 120 -6.71 9.25 -5.75
CA THR A 120 -5.27 8.91 -5.77
C THR A 120 -4.98 7.64 -6.57
N GLN A 121 -5.69 6.54 -6.34
CA GLN A 121 -5.42 5.28 -7.06
C GLN A 121 -5.89 5.32 -8.52
N ALA A 122 -6.88 6.15 -8.82
CA ALA A 122 -7.35 6.35 -10.20
C ALA A 122 -6.33 7.16 -11.01
N ASP A 123 -5.85 8.27 -10.46
CA ASP A 123 -5.10 9.29 -11.19
C ASP A 123 -3.58 9.21 -11.01
N TRP A 124 -3.09 8.46 -10.01
CA TRP A 124 -1.67 8.40 -9.67
C TRP A 124 -1.16 6.97 -9.60
N GLN A 125 0.08 6.79 -10.01
CA GLN A 125 0.89 5.63 -9.66
C GLN A 125 1.90 6.01 -8.58
N HIS A 126 2.28 5.03 -7.78
CA HIS A 126 3.30 5.20 -6.75
C HIS A 126 4.29 4.04 -6.73
N ARG A 127 5.45 4.28 -6.14
CA ARG A 127 6.51 3.29 -5.99
C ARG A 127 7.40 3.56 -4.78
N VAL A 128 8.20 2.56 -4.40
CA VAL A 128 9.35 2.73 -3.51
C VAL A 128 10.57 2.26 -4.29
N PRO A 129 11.38 3.17 -4.86
CA PRO A 129 12.50 2.82 -5.72
C PRO A 129 13.65 2.22 -4.92
N LYS A 130 14.53 1.50 -5.60
CA LYS A 130 15.84 1.11 -5.04
C LYS A 130 16.64 2.37 -4.71
N GLU A 131 17.48 2.28 -3.70
CA GLU A 131 18.40 3.36 -3.33
C GLU A 131 19.85 2.95 -3.58
N TYR A 132 20.72 3.93 -3.84
CA TYR A 132 22.13 3.70 -4.17
C TYR A 132 23.03 3.64 -2.94
N HIS A 133 22.55 4.16 -1.81
CA HIS A 133 23.23 4.12 -0.53
C HIS A 133 22.62 3.04 0.34
N SER A 134 23.45 2.39 1.17
CA SER A 134 22.99 1.34 2.08
C SER A 134 21.81 1.80 2.95
N ARG A 135 20.84 0.92 3.14
CA ARG A 135 19.67 1.13 3.98
C ARG A 135 19.46 -0.05 4.91
N GLU A 136 19.16 0.27 6.16
CA GLU A 136 18.62 -0.69 7.12
C GLU A 136 17.22 -1.17 6.69
N PRO A 137 16.71 -2.26 7.27
CA PRO A 137 15.39 -2.77 6.95
C PRO A 137 14.26 -1.75 7.21
N ARG A 138 13.24 -1.77 6.36
CA ARG A 138 11.98 -1.03 6.51
C ARG A 138 10.80 -1.98 6.43
N VAL A 139 9.87 -1.87 7.39
CA VAL A 139 8.57 -2.52 7.36
C VAL A 139 7.50 -1.48 7.02
N ASN A 140 6.60 -1.83 6.10
CA ASN A 140 5.45 -1.03 5.73
C ASN A 140 4.18 -1.84 5.90
N LEU A 141 3.22 -1.29 6.63
CA LEU A 141 1.91 -1.87 6.86
C LEU A 141 0.86 -1.06 6.07
N THR A 142 0.31 -1.66 5.02
CA THR A 142 -0.75 -1.04 4.21
C THR A 142 -2.10 -1.62 4.60
N PHE A 143 -2.90 -0.85 5.33
CA PHE A 143 -4.25 -1.19 5.73
C PHE A 143 -5.25 -0.75 4.66
N ARG A 144 -6.19 -1.65 4.35
CA ARG A 144 -7.17 -1.50 3.27
C ARG A 144 -8.54 -2.04 3.69
N THR A 145 -9.57 -1.68 2.95
CA THR A 145 -10.89 -2.29 3.04
C THR A 145 -11.19 -3.04 1.76
N VAL A 146 -11.37 -4.35 1.90
CA VAL A 146 -11.71 -5.27 0.82
C VAL A 146 -13.21 -5.57 0.90
N TYR A 147 -13.89 -5.44 -0.24
CA TYR A 147 -15.30 -5.75 -0.43
C TYR A 147 -15.47 -7.11 -1.13
N PRO A 148 -16.54 -7.86 -0.80
CA PRO A 148 -16.90 -9.08 -1.53
C PRO A 148 -17.07 -8.82 -3.03
N ASP A 149 -16.67 -9.76 -3.91
CA ASP A 149 -17.05 -9.68 -5.33
C ASP A 149 -18.59 -9.67 -5.42
N PRO A 150 -19.22 -8.65 -6.03
CA PRO A 150 -20.67 -8.57 -6.18
C PRO A 150 -21.27 -9.76 -6.97
N ARG A 151 -20.45 -10.58 -7.63
CA ARG A 151 -20.87 -11.79 -8.37
C ARG A 151 -20.74 -13.10 -7.56
N GLY A 152 -20.35 -13.04 -6.29
CA GLY A 152 -20.39 -14.19 -5.39
C GLY A 152 -19.38 -15.31 -5.67
N ALA A 153 -18.31 -15.05 -6.44
CA ALA A 153 -17.23 -16.02 -6.59
C ALA A 153 -16.45 -16.15 -5.25
N PRO A 154 -16.25 -17.36 -4.72
CA PRO A 154 -15.40 -17.56 -3.54
C PRO A 154 -13.93 -17.32 -3.93
N TRP A 155 -13.20 -16.65 -3.03
CA TRP A 155 -11.76 -16.43 -3.10
C TRP A 155 -10.97 -17.71 -2.91
#